data_AF-A0A956KRP1-F1
#
_entry.id   AF-A0A956KRP1-F1
#
_cell.length_a   1.000
_cell.length_b   1.000
_cell.length_c   1.000
_cell.angle_alpha   90.00
_cell.angle_beta   90.00
_cell.angle_gamma   90.00
#
_symmetry.space_group_name_H-M   'P 1'
#
loop_
_entity.id
_entity.type
_entity.pdbx_description
1 polymer ?
#
loop_
_entity_poly.entity_id
_entity_poly.type
_entity_poly.pdbx_seq_one_letter_code
_entity_poly.pdbx_strand_id
1 'polypeptide(L)'
;PALARQLVQGMLVVSLAVGPATVEQMALIHRFAAALGVDEPAVRAIEHLAYEERVRFLLDFHRRSNFRDYAENQYRNQGGILAVAKALLMFKGVVHDDDLAARHRALAELPEGTLGHCFFHQHYDANGFSVPGEPGGFPVGALFHDFGHVLSGYDTSPQGELQAAAFQAGFRRGDNAFFTLLFPVLLFSAGVVEIAPIPMPKHP
;
A
#
# COMPACT_ATOMS: atom_id res chain seq x y z
N PRO A 1 -18.75 13.70 13.91
CA PRO A 1 -18.63 12.76 12.76
C PRO A 1 -17.20 12.27 12.49
N ALA A 2 -16.23 13.17 12.30
CA ALA A 2 -14.83 12.78 11.99
C ALA A 2 -14.16 11.99 13.12
N LEU A 3 -14.22 12.48 14.37
CA LEU A 3 -13.67 11.78 15.54
C LEU A 3 -14.34 10.42 15.77
N ALA A 4 -15.67 10.33 15.60
CA ALA A 4 -16.40 9.08 15.72
C ALA A 4 -15.92 8.02 14.72
N ARG A 5 -15.67 8.42 13.46
CA ARG A 5 -15.09 7.54 12.45
C ARG A 5 -13.67 7.11 12.81
N GLN A 6 -12.83 8.04 13.27
CA GLN A 6 -11.47 7.70 13.73
C GLN A 6 -11.47 6.71 14.89
N LEU A 7 -12.42 6.79 15.82
CA LEU A 7 -12.56 5.79 16.90
C LEU A 7 -12.89 4.41 16.34
N VAL A 8 -13.83 4.31 15.38
CA VAL A 8 -14.17 3.04 14.71
C VAL A 8 -12.96 2.47 13.96
N GLN A 9 -12.23 3.32 13.22
CA GLN A 9 -10.99 2.95 12.53
C GLN A 9 -9.91 2.47 13.50
N GLY A 10 -9.75 3.14 14.64
CA GLY A 10 -8.83 2.71 15.70
C GLY A 10 -9.19 1.34 16.26
N MET A 11 -10.48 1.03 16.46
CA MET A 11 -10.91 -0.30 16.88
C MET A 11 -10.56 -1.38 15.86
N LEU A 12 -10.68 -1.09 14.55
CA LEU A 12 -10.28 -2.02 13.49
C LEU A 12 -8.76 -2.29 13.52
N VAL A 13 -7.94 -1.26 13.72
CA VAL A 13 -6.48 -1.45 13.83
C VAL A 13 -6.15 -2.33 15.05
N VAL A 14 -6.77 -2.06 16.20
CA VAL A 14 -6.55 -2.84 17.43
C VAL A 14 -7.02 -4.29 17.26
N SER A 15 -8.15 -4.53 16.59
CA SER A 15 -8.65 -5.90 16.38
C SER A 15 -7.76 -6.74 15.46
N LEU A 16 -6.92 -6.10 14.65
CA LEU A 16 -6.01 -6.73 13.70
C LEU A 16 -4.57 -6.87 14.23
N ALA A 17 -4.29 -6.41 15.44
CA ALA A 17 -2.93 -6.31 15.97
C ALA A 17 -2.25 -7.67 16.23
N VAL A 18 -3.03 -8.74 16.44
CA VAL A 18 -2.52 -10.07 16.83
C VAL A 18 -3.11 -11.18 15.94
N GLY A 19 -3.48 -10.84 14.71
CA GLY A 19 -4.11 -11.77 13.76
C GLY A 19 -5.39 -11.22 13.14
N PRO A 20 -6.09 -12.02 12.32
CA PRO A 20 -7.38 -11.64 11.74
C PRO A 20 -8.42 -11.38 12.84
N ALA A 21 -9.27 -10.39 12.62
CA ALA A 21 -10.34 -10.06 13.57
C ALA A 21 -11.36 -11.20 13.68
N THR A 22 -11.83 -11.50 14.89
CA THR A 22 -12.86 -12.52 15.12
C THR A 22 -14.26 -11.98 14.85
N VAL A 23 -15.22 -12.89 14.66
CA VAL A 23 -16.64 -12.55 14.49
C VAL A 23 -17.18 -11.76 15.69
N GLU A 24 -16.76 -12.09 16.91
CA GLU A 24 -17.18 -11.39 18.13
C GLU A 24 -16.63 -9.97 18.19
N GLN A 25 -15.36 -9.78 17.81
CA GLN A 25 -14.75 -8.46 17.70
C GLN A 25 -15.48 -7.61 16.66
N MET A 26 -15.79 -8.18 15.49
CA MET A 26 -16.52 -7.47 14.44
C MET A 26 -17.95 -7.14 14.86
N ALA A 27 -18.64 -8.03 15.56
CA ALA A 27 -19.97 -7.74 16.12
C ALA A 27 -19.94 -6.58 17.12
N LEU A 28 -18.89 -6.46 17.94
CA LEU A 28 -18.70 -5.33 18.85
C LEU A 28 -18.44 -4.03 18.08
N ILE A 29 -17.52 -4.05 17.11
CA ILE A 29 -17.19 -2.88 16.28
C ILE A 29 -18.43 -2.41 15.51
N HIS A 30 -19.22 -3.33 14.94
CA HIS A 30 -20.45 -3.01 14.23
C HIS A 30 -21.48 -2.33 15.14
N ARG A 31 -21.71 -2.86 16.35
CA ARG A 31 -22.61 -2.20 17.33
C ARG A 31 -22.10 -0.82 17.73
N PHE A 32 -20.79 -0.67 17.92
CA PHE A 32 -20.19 0.62 18.28
C PHE A 32 -20.32 1.64 17.16
N ALA A 33 -20.03 1.26 15.91
CA ALA A 33 -20.21 2.10 14.73
C ALA A 33 -21.68 2.52 14.55
N ALA A 34 -22.62 1.58 14.72
CA ALA A 34 -24.05 1.86 14.67
C ALA A 34 -24.51 2.85 15.75
N ALA A 35 -24.03 2.69 16.99
CA ALA A 35 -24.34 3.60 18.09
C ALA A 35 -23.81 5.03 17.84
N LEU A 36 -22.70 5.16 17.12
CA LEU A 36 -22.13 6.46 16.73
C LEU A 36 -22.68 7.01 15.40
N GLY A 37 -23.56 6.26 14.71
CA GLY A 37 -24.08 6.65 13.40
C GLY A 37 -23.00 6.74 12.31
N VAL A 38 -21.96 5.90 12.40
CA VAL A 38 -20.83 5.88 11.47
C VAL A 38 -21.00 4.77 10.45
N ASP A 39 -21.09 5.13 9.16
CA ASP A 39 -20.82 4.22 8.05
C ASP A 39 -19.33 4.32 7.70
N GLU A 40 -18.58 3.26 8.03
CA GLU A 40 -17.15 3.10 7.75
C GLU A 40 -16.97 1.85 6.87
N PRO A 41 -16.63 2.01 5.58
CA PRO A 41 -16.49 0.88 4.66
C PRO A 41 -15.52 -0.20 5.10
N ALA A 42 -14.45 0.16 5.83
CA ALA A 42 -13.50 -0.83 6.33
C ALA A 42 -14.12 -1.83 7.32
N VAL A 43 -15.21 -1.46 8.02
CA VAL A 43 -15.93 -2.40 8.89
C VAL A 43 -16.46 -3.59 8.08
N ARG A 44 -17.11 -3.33 6.94
CA ARG A 44 -17.63 -4.40 6.06
C ARG A 44 -16.51 -5.22 5.43
N ALA A 45 -15.42 -4.57 5.01
CA ALA A 45 -14.28 -5.28 4.44
C ALA A 45 -13.68 -6.27 5.44
N ILE A 46 -13.44 -5.84 6.68
CA ILE A 46 -12.89 -6.73 7.73
C ILE A 46 -13.91 -7.76 8.21
N GLU A 47 -15.21 -7.45 8.17
CA GLU A 47 -16.27 -8.41 8.43
C GLU A 47 -16.22 -9.59 7.44
N HIS A 48 -16.07 -9.32 6.14
CA HIS A 48 -15.90 -10.39 5.14
C HIS A 48 -14.69 -11.28 5.46
N LEU A 49 -13.60 -10.71 5.98
CA LEU A 49 -12.44 -11.48 6.43
C LEU A 49 -12.77 -12.36 7.64
N ALA A 50 -13.47 -11.80 8.65
CA ALA A 50 -13.86 -12.53 9.86
C ALA A 50 -14.82 -13.70 9.59
N TYR A 51 -15.69 -13.57 8.58
CA TYR A 51 -16.61 -14.62 8.12
C TYR A 51 -16.02 -15.55 7.05
N GLU A 52 -14.70 -15.49 6.81
CA GLU A 52 -13.98 -16.29 5.80
C GLU A 52 -14.49 -16.11 4.36
N GLU A 53 -15.15 -14.98 4.06
CA GLU A 53 -15.66 -14.62 2.75
C GLU A 53 -14.56 -14.01 1.86
N ARG A 54 -13.47 -14.78 1.65
CA ARG A 54 -12.21 -14.33 1.04
C ARG A 54 -12.38 -13.54 -0.25
N VAL A 55 -13.22 -14.01 -1.17
CA VAL A 55 -13.44 -13.35 -2.47
C VAL A 55 -14.06 -11.96 -2.28
N ARG A 56 -15.03 -11.82 -1.37
CA ARG A 56 -15.67 -10.52 -1.09
C ARG A 56 -14.69 -9.57 -0.40
N PHE A 57 -13.93 -10.09 0.55
CA PHE A 57 -12.88 -9.34 1.22
C PHE A 57 -11.86 -8.79 0.22
N LEU A 58 -11.25 -9.64 -0.61
CA LEU A 58 -10.24 -9.22 -1.59
C LEU A 58 -10.81 -8.21 -2.59
N LEU A 59 -12.01 -8.46 -3.12
CA LEU A 59 -12.65 -7.54 -4.08
C LEU A 59 -12.94 -6.17 -3.47
N ASP A 60 -13.54 -6.11 -2.27
CA ASP A 60 -13.85 -4.83 -1.64
C ASP A 60 -12.58 -4.09 -1.20
N PHE A 61 -11.58 -4.82 -0.69
CA PHE A 61 -10.30 -4.25 -0.31
C PHE A 61 -9.55 -3.66 -1.51
N HIS A 62 -9.32 -4.43 -2.58
CA HIS A 62 -8.58 -3.96 -3.75
C HIS A 62 -9.27 -2.81 -4.49
N ARG A 63 -10.61 -2.76 -4.47
CA ARG A 63 -11.38 -1.66 -5.07
C ARG A 63 -11.15 -0.33 -4.35
N ARG A 64 -10.79 -0.38 -3.06
CA ARG A 64 -10.64 0.79 -2.18
C ARG A 64 -9.19 1.11 -1.83
N SER A 65 -8.27 0.18 -1.96
CA SER A 65 -6.88 0.37 -1.60
C SER A 65 -6.08 1.18 -2.64
N ASN A 66 -4.85 1.54 -2.26
CA ASN A 66 -3.94 2.34 -3.08
C ASN A 66 -3.58 1.71 -4.43
N PHE A 67 -3.81 0.39 -4.61
CA PHE A 67 -3.61 -0.26 -5.90
C PHE A 67 -4.43 0.39 -7.00
N ARG A 68 -5.63 0.87 -6.67
CA ARG A 68 -6.45 1.65 -7.62
C ARG A 68 -5.70 2.91 -8.05
N ASP A 69 -5.13 3.65 -7.12
CA ASP A 69 -4.41 4.89 -7.41
C ASP A 69 -3.12 4.62 -8.20
N TYR A 70 -2.42 3.52 -7.91
CA TYR A 70 -1.25 3.08 -8.69
C TYR A 70 -1.64 2.81 -10.14
N ALA A 71 -2.72 2.05 -10.36
CA ALA A 71 -3.21 1.74 -11.69
C ALA A 71 -3.74 2.99 -12.41
N GLU A 72 -4.43 3.89 -11.71
CA GLU A 72 -4.97 5.14 -12.25
C GLU A 72 -3.83 6.09 -12.66
N ASN A 73 -2.80 6.23 -11.84
CA ASN A 73 -1.60 7.02 -12.15
C ASN A 73 -0.83 6.44 -13.33
N GLN A 74 -0.66 5.11 -13.36
CA GLN A 74 0.00 4.44 -14.48
C GLN A 74 -0.78 4.66 -15.77
N TYR A 75 -2.11 4.49 -15.74
CA TYR A 75 -2.97 4.71 -16.89
C TYR A 75 -2.88 6.16 -17.41
N ARG A 76 -3.05 7.15 -16.51
CA ARG A 76 -3.10 8.56 -16.90
C ARG A 76 -1.76 9.12 -17.36
N ASN A 77 -0.67 8.69 -16.74
CA ASN A 77 0.63 9.34 -16.90
C ASN A 77 1.62 8.56 -17.77
N GLN A 78 1.35 7.30 -18.12
CA GLN A 78 2.32 6.44 -18.82
C GLN A 78 1.82 5.85 -20.15
N GLY A 79 0.61 6.20 -20.59
CA GLY A 79 0.10 5.77 -21.91
C GLY A 79 -1.05 4.76 -21.88
N GLY A 80 -1.92 4.85 -20.87
CA GLY A 80 -3.19 4.12 -20.84
C GLY A 80 -3.06 2.64 -20.47
N ILE A 81 -3.95 1.81 -21.03
CA ILE A 81 -4.10 0.40 -20.62
C ILE A 81 -2.86 -0.45 -20.94
N LEU A 82 -2.18 -0.17 -22.05
CA LEU A 82 -0.95 -0.87 -22.42
C LEU A 82 0.16 -0.63 -21.39
N ALA A 83 0.25 0.59 -20.85
CA ALA A 83 1.23 0.93 -19.83
C ALA A 83 0.93 0.24 -18.48
N VAL A 84 -0.34 0.05 -18.14
CA VAL A 84 -0.74 -0.73 -16.96
C VAL A 84 -0.35 -2.20 -17.13
N ALA A 85 -0.67 -2.80 -18.29
CA ALA A 85 -0.31 -4.19 -18.58
C ALA A 85 1.22 -4.39 -18.57
N LYS A 86 1.97 -3.49 -19.21
CA LYS A 86 3.45 -3.52 -19.22
C LYS A 86 4.01 -3.43 -17.80
N ALA A 87 3.50 -2.52 -16.97
CA ALA A 87 3.94 -2.38 -15.59
C ALA A 87 3.73 -3.66 -14.76
N LEU A 88 2.58 -4.33 -14.91
CA LEU A 88 2.31 -5.61 -14.25
C LEU A 88 3.26 -6.71 -14.72
N LEU A 89 3.57 -6.77 -16.01
CA LEU A 89 4.52 -7.74 -16.56
C LEU A 89 5.96 -7.46 -16.09
N MET A 90 6.37 -6.18 -16.00
CA MET A 90 7.68 -5.78 -15.47
C MET A 90 7.82 -6.14 -13.99
N PHE A 91 6.80 -5.83 -13.19
CA PHE A 91 6.80 -6.15 -11.76
C PHE A 91 6.79 -7.67 -11.51
N LYS A 92 6.22 -8.47 -12.42
CA LYS A 92 6.35 -9.94 -12.43
C LYS A 92 7.70 -10.46 -12.96
N GLY A 93 8.59 -9.57 -13.40
CA GLY A 93 9.90 -9.91 -13.97
C GLY A 93 9.84 -10.54 -15.37
N VAL A 94 8.71 -10.43 -16.08
CA VAL A 94 8.51 -11.05 -17.40
C VAL A 94 9.11 -10.20 -18.52
N VAL A 95 9.06 -8.88 -18.37
CA VAL A 95 9.58 -7.92 -19.35
C VAL A 95 10.42 -6.87 -18.64
N HIS A 96 11.24 -6.14 -19.40
CA HIS A 96 12.03 -5.01 -18.93
C HIS A 96 11.90 -3.81 -19.88
N ASP A 97 12.35 -2.65 -19.43
CA ASP A 97 12.42 -1.40 -20.18
C ASP A 97 13.75 -0.71 -19.82
N ASP A 98 14.77 -0.97 -20.65
CA ASP A 98 16.14 -0.51 -20.39
C ASP A 98 16.24 1.02 -20.39
N ASP A 99 15.46 1.71 -21.23
CA ASP A 99 15.44 3.16 -21.28
C ASP A 99 14.85 3.74 -19.98
N LEU A 100 13.77 3.14 -19.48
CA LEU A 100 13.20 3.52 -18.19
C LEU A 100 14.16 3.24 -17.03
N ALA A 101 14.79 2.07 -17.02
CA ALA A 101 15.77 1.68 -16.02
C ALA A 101 16.97 2.64 -16.01
N ALA A 102 17.51 2.96 -17.18
CA ALA A 102 18.63 3.90 -17.33
C ALA A 102 18.30 5.28 -16.77
N ARG A 103 17.07 5.77 -16.99
CA ARG A 103 16.61 7.06 -16.43
C ARG A 103 16.55 7.05 -14.89
N HIS A 104 16.15 5.94 -14.28
CA HIS A 104 16.12 5.82 -12.83
C HIS A 104 17.53 5.62 -12.25
N ARG A 105 18.39 4.84 -12.91
CA ARG A 105 19.81 4.69 -12.54
C ARG A 105 20.56 6.02 -12.59
N ALA A 106 20.25 6.88 -13.57
CA ALA A 106 20.85 8.21 -13.67
C ALA A 106 20.54 9.12 -12.47
N LEU A 107 19.55 8.79 -11.62
CA LEU A 107 19.30 9.53 -10.38
C LEU A 107 20.47 9.43 -9.38
N ALA A 108 21.25 8.35 -9.45
CA ALA A 108 22.45 8.16 -8.63
C ALA A 108 23.52 9.24 -8.89
N GLU A 109 23.57 9.77 -10.12
CA GLU A 109 24.57 10.75 -10.55
C GLU A 109 24.17 12.20 -10.23
N LEU A 110 22.98 12.41 -9.64
CA LEU A 110 22.54 13.74 -9.23
C LEU A 110 23.36 14.23 -8.02
N PRO A 111 23.52 15.55 -7.83
CA PRO A 111 24.24 16.08 -6.67
C PRO A 111 23.68 15.57 -5.34
N GLU A 112 24.59 15.33 -4.39
CA GLU A 112 24.23 14.96 -3.02
C GLU A 112 23.28 16.01 -2.40
N GLY A 113 22.30 15.52 -1.63
CA GLY A 113 21.26 16.36 -1.02
C GLY A 113 20.08 16.68 -1.94
N THR A 114 20.13 16.31 -3.22
CA THR A 114 18.93 16.34 -4.07
C THR A 114 18.00 15.17 -3.75
N LEU A 115 16.69 15.39 -3.95
CA LEU A 115 15.69 14.33 -3.73
C LEU A 115 15.97 13.09 -4.57
N GLY A 116 16.39 13.25 -5.83
CA GLY A 116 16.68 12.13 -6.72
C GLY A 116 17.88 11.29 -6.27
N HIS A 117 18.98 11.94 -5.86
CA HIS A 117 20.15 11.24 -5.31
C HIS A 117 19.80 10.49 -4.02
N CYS A 118 19.10 11.15 -3.09
CA CYS A 118 18.64 10.51 -1.85
C CYS A 118 17.68 9.36 -2.16
N PHE A 119 16.76 9.54 -3.11
CA PHE A 119 15.82 8.50 -3.52
C PHE A 119 16.53 7.26 -4.05
N PHE A 120 17.51 7.43 -4.93
CA PHE A 120 18.26 6.32 -5.46
C PHE A 120 19.02 5.55 -4.37
N HIS A 121 19.85 6.26 -3.59
CA HIS A 121 20.74 5.59 -2.63
C HIS A 121 20.02 5.06 -1.39
N GLN A 122 19.04 5.80 -0.86
CA GLN A 122 18.36 5.40 0.39
C GLN A 122 17.24 4.38 0.16
N HIS A 123 16.59 4.41 -1.00
CA HIS A 123 15.48 3.49 -1.29
C HIS A 123 15.93 2.28 -2.11
N TYR A 124 16.60 2.48 -3.24
CA TYR A 124 16.96 1.37 -4.12
C TYR A 124 18.25 0.68 -3.71
N ASP A 125 19.35 1.42 -3.63
CA ASP A 125 20.68 0.87 -3.37
C ASP A 125 20.76 0.21 -1.98
N ALA A 126 20.35 0.93 -0.93
CA ALA A 126 20.38 0.44 0.45
C ALA A 126 19.51 -0.80 0.70
N ASN A 127 18.41 -0.97 -0.04
CA ASN A 127 17.50 -2.12 0.12
C ASN A 127 17.66 -3.20 -0.96
N GLY A 128 18.57 -3.00 -1.92
CA GLY A 128 18.78 -3.92 -3.04
C GLY A 128 17.57 -4.05 -3.98
N PHE A 129 16.74 -3.01 -4.10
CA PHE A 129 15.57 -3.03 -4.95
C PHE A 129 15.91 -2.75 -6.42
N SER A 130 15.22 -3.47 -7.31
CA SER A 130 15.20 -3.15 -8.74
C SER A 130 14.54 -1.79 -8.99
N VAL A 131 15.14 -0.96 -9.83
CA VAL A 131 14.53 0.32 -10.21
C VAL A 131 13.40 0.10 -11.23
N PRO A 132 12.46 1.05 -11.39
CA PRO A 132 11.44 0.94 -12.43
C PRO A 132 12.06 0.77 -13.83
N GLY A 133 11.57 -0.23 -14.56
CA GLY A 133 12.12 -0.65 -15.85
C GLY A 133 12.92 -1.95 -15.76
N GLU A 134 13.53 -2.25 -14.61
CA GLU A 134 14.19 -3.55 -14.37
C GLU A 134 13.16 -4.64 -14.01
N PRO A 135 13.49 -5.93 -14.24
CA PRO A 135 12.67 -7.04 -13.75
C PRO A 135 12.43 -6.94 -12.24
N GLY A 136 11.16 -7.00 -11.84
CA GLY A 136 10.75 -6.87 -10.44
C GLY A 136 10.69 -5.43 -9.92
N GLY A 137 11.07 -4.44 -10.74
CA GLY A 137 10.97 -3.03 -10.40
C GLY A 137 9.53 -2.58 -10.21
N PHE A 138 9.30 -1.73 -9.21
CA PHE A 138 7.96 -1.26 -8.87
C PHE A 138 7.40 -0.33 -9.98
N PRO A 139 6.08 -0.37 -10.27
CA PRO A 139 5.48 0.49 -11.28
C PRO A 139 5.68 1.99 -11.04
N VAL A 140 5.95 2.76 -12.10
CA VAL A 140 6.10 4.23 -12.04
C VAL A 140 4.88 4.90 -11.40
N GLY A 141 3.66 4.41 -11.67
CA GLY A 141 2.42 4.91 -11.08
C GLY A 141 2.35 4.82 -9.56
N ALA A 142 3.22 4.01 -8.95
CA ALA A 142 3.32 3.83 -7.50
C ALA A 142 4.53 4.54 -6.88
N LEU A 143 5.40 5.21 -7.64
CA LEU A 143 6.62 5.84 -7.11
C LEU A 143 6.39 6.84 -5.97
N PHE A 144 5.22 7.48 -5.91
CA PHE A 144 4.91 8.39 -4.80
C PHE A 144 4.92 7.67 -3.44
N HIS A 145 4.63 6.36 -3.42
CA HIS A 145 4.76 5.51 -2.23
C HIS A 145 6.22 5.45 -1.79
N ASP A 146 7.11 5.12 -2.72
CA ASP A 146 8.55 4.96 -2.48
C ASP A 146 9.20 6.30 -2.08
N PHE A 147 8.82 7.40 -2.72
CA PHE A 147 9.19 8.75 -2.27
C PHE A 147 8.70 9.05 -0.85
N GLY A 148 7.58 8.46 -0.45
CA GLY A 148 7.03 8.55 0.90
C GLY A 148 8.03 8.09 1.95
N HIS A 149 8.71 6.95 1.75
CA HIS A 149 9.73 6.43 2.67
C HIS A 149 10.87 7.43 2.87
N VAL A 150 11.40 7.96 1.76
CA VAL A 150 12.53 8.89 1.79
C VAL A 150 12.16 10.22 2.44
N LEU A 151 10.96 10.74 2.16
CA LEU A 151 10.50 12.01 2.73
C LEU A 151 10.11 11.89 4.20
N SER A 152 9.60 10.74 4.65
CA SER A 152 9.22 10.52 6.04
C SER A 152 10.36 9.98 6.91
N GLY A 153 11.43 9.46 6.29
CA GLY A 153 12.52 8.77 6.98
C GLY A 153 12.12 7.42 7.57
N TYR A 154 11.06 6.79 7.06
CA TYR A 154 10.65 5.45 7.50
C TYR A 154 11.23 4.42 6.53
N ASP A 155 11.91 3.41 7.07
CA ASP A 155 12.50 2.32 6.28
C ASP A 155 11.42 1.38 5.69
N THR A 156 11.86 0.32 5.02
CA THR A 156 10.99 -0.70 4.43
C THR A 156 10.93 -1.98 5.26
N SER A 157 11.28 -1.91 6.55
CA SER A 157 11.01 -3.01 7.48
C SER A 157 9.48 -3.13 7.70
N PRO A 158 8.96 -4.25 8.21
CA PRO A 158 7.53 -4.35 8.54
C PRO A 158 7.02 -3.22 9.44
N GLN A 159 7.86 -2.73 10.35
CA GLN A 159 7.53 -1.59 11.21
C GLN A 159 7.58 -0.27 10.44
N GLY A 160 8.60 -0.08 9.59
CA GLY A 160 8.73 1.10 8.73
C GLY A 160 7.58 1.24 7.74
N GLU A 161 7.12 0.14 7.13
CA GLU A 161 5.95 0.10 6.25
C GLU A 161 4.66 0.52 6.97
N LEU A 162 4.47 0.07 8.22
CA LEU A 162 3.34 0.53 9.06
C LEU A 162 3.40 2.03 9.33
N GLN A 163 4.59 2.55 9.64
CA GLN A 163 4.80 3.98 9.90
C GLN A 163 4.60 4.83 8.64
N ALA A 164 5.15 4.40 7.50
CA ALA A 164 5.00 5.03 6.20
C ALA A 164 3.53 5.06 5.78
N ALA A 165 2.80 3.95 5.91
CA ALA A 165 1.39 3.92 5.57
C ALA A 165 0.52 4.73 6.53
N ALA A 166 0.83 4.78 7.83
CA ALA A 166 0.14 5.65 8.78
C ALA A 166 0.34 7.12 8.43
N PHE A 167 1.57 7.52 8.09
CA PHE A 167 1.90 8.86 7.63
C PHE A 167 1.15 9.20 6.34
N GLN A 168 1.18 8.30 5.35
CA GLN A 168 0.43 8.44 4.09
C GLN A 168 -1.08 8.55 4.31
N ALA A 169 -1.67 7.69 5.13
CA ALA A 169 -3.09 7.75 5.46
C ALA A 169 -3.47 9.07 6.15
N GLY A 170 -2.56 9.64 6.95
CA GLY A 170 -2.78 10.90 7.66
C GLY A 170 -2.84 12.14 6.75
N PHE A 171 -2.04 12.19 5.69
CA PHE A 171 -2.04 13.33 4.75
C PHE A 171 -2.91 13.11 3.51
N ARG A 172 -3.30 11.87 3.19
CA ARG A 172 -4.19 11.57 2.07
C ARG A 172 -5.58 12.14 2.32
N ARG A 173 -6.18 12.67 1.26
CA ARG A 173 -7.56 13.14 1.25
C ARG A 173 -8.47 12.10 0.60
N GLY A 174 -9.66 11.92 1.16
CA GLY A 174 -10.70 11.05 0.62
C GLY A 174 -10.98 9.82 1.48
N ASP A 175 -12.10 9.17 1.19
CA ASP A 175 -12.67 8.11 2.02
C ASP A 175 -11.84 6.82 2.06
N ASN A 176 -10.88 6.68 1.14
CA ASN A 176 -10.03 5.52 1.00
C ASN A 176 -8.67 5.65 1.71
N ALA A 177 -8.36 6.80 2.33
CA ALA A 177 -7.08 7.02 3.00
C ALA A 177 -6.80 5.96 4.09
N PHE A 178 -7.84 5.49 4.79
CA PHE A 178 -7.70 4.45 5.80
C PHE A 178 -7.29 3.08 5.20
N PHE A 179 -7.66 2.79 3.96
CA PHE A 179 -7.24 1.55 3.27
C PHE A 179 -5.74 1.55 2.95
N THR A 180 -5.09 2.72 2.88
CA THR A 180 -3.62 2.82 2.81
C THR A 180 -2.98 2.21 4.07
N LEU A 181 -3.46 2.58 5.26
CA LEU A 181 -2.99 2.05 6.53
C LEU A 181 -3.41 0.58 6.72
N LEU A 182 -4.61 0.23 6.29
CA LEU A 182 -5.15 -1.12 6.47
C LEU A 182 -4.32 -2.18 5.74
N PHE A 183 -3.68 -1.83 4.62
CA PHE A 183 -2.82 -2.75 3.86
C PHE A 183 -1.68 -3.36 4.70
N PRO A 184 -0.71 -2.57 5.22
CA PRO A 184 0.36 -3.14 6.03
C PRO A 184 -0.12 -3.70 7.38
N VAL A 185 -1.20 -3.17 7.96
CA VAL A 185 -1.80 -3.76 9.18
C VAL A 185 -2.28 -5.18 8.89
N LEU A 186 -2.99 -5.39 7.79
CA LEU A 186 -3.44 -6.71 7.39
C LEU A 186 -2.27 -7.63 7.02
N LEU A 187 -1.27 -7.11 6.30
CA LEU A 187 -0.12 -7.90 5.84
C LEU A 187 0.79 -8.32 7.00
N PHE A 188 1.25 -7.36 7.82
CA PHE A 188 2.30 -7.57 8.81
C PHE A 188 1.79 -7.88 10.21
N SER A 189 0.63 -7.33 10.61
CA SER A 189 0.05 -7.59 11.94
C SER A 189 -0.95 -8.74 11.93
N ALA A 190 -1.89 -8.74 10.98
CA ALA A 190 -2.91 -9.78 10.90
C ALA A 190 -2.46 -11.04 10.13
N GLY A 191 -1.33 -11.00 9.42
CA GLY A 191 -0.80 -12.13 8.67
C GLY A 191 -1.61 -12.51 7.43
N VAL A 192 -2.41 -11.59 6.88
CA VAL A 192 -3.29 -11.82 5.72
C VAL A 192 -2.51 -11.59 4.42
N VAL A 193 -1.62 -12.52 4.10
CA VAL A 193 -0.69 -12.40 2.95
C VAL A 193 -1.38 -12.37 1.58
N GLU A 194 -2.61 -12.85 1.47
CA GLU A 194 -3.37 -12.93 0.22
C GLU A 194 -3.79 -11.57 -0.35
N ILE A 195 -3.72 -10.49 0.43
CA ILE A 195 -3.99 -9.12 -0.05
C ILE A 195 -2.87 -8.58 -0.95
N ALA A 196 -1.68 -9.18 -0.89
CA ALA A 196 -0.58 -8.82 -1.77
C ALA A 196 -0.88 -9.40 -3.16
N PRO A 197 -1.10 -8.57 -4.19
CA PRO A 197 -1.54 -9.05 -5.51
C PRO A 197 -0.49 -9.93 -6.20
N ILE A 198 0.77 -9.80 -5.77
CA ILE A 198 1.93 -10.57 -6.22
C ILE A 198 2.75 -10.84 -4.94
N PRO A 199 3.44 -12.01 -4.83
CA PRO A 199 4.34 -12.26 -3.72
C PRO A 199 5.29 -11.08 -3.56
N MET A 200 5.32 -10.48 -2.37
CA MET A 200 6.27 -9.41 -2.07
C MET A 200 7.69 -9.97 -2.30
N PRO A 201 8.60 -9.17 -2.90
CA PRO A 201 9.99 -9.57 -2.99
C PRO A 201 10.48 -9.98 -1.61
N LYS A 202 11.21 -11.09 -1.53
CA LYS A 202 11.91 -11.41 -0.29
C LYS A 202 12.95 -10.30 -0.09
N HIS A 203 12.76 -9.46 0.91
CA HIS A 203 13.86 -8.63 1.38
C HIS A 203 15.00 -9.57 1.78
N PRO A 204 16.27 -9.23 1.45
CA PRO A 204 17.42 -10.02 1.87
C PRO A 204 17.48 -10.20 3.40
#